data_AF-A0A7L4QEL9-F1
#
_entry.id   AF-A0A7L4QEL9-F1
#
_cell.length_a   1.000
_cell.length_b   1.000
_cell.length_c   1.000
_cell.angle_alpha   90.00
_cell.angle_beta   90.00
_cell.angle_gamma   90.00
#
_symmetry.space_group_name_H-M   'P 1'
#
loop_
_entity.id
_entity.type
_entity.pdbx_description
1 polymer ?
#
loop_
_entity_poly.entity_id
_entity_poly.type
_entity_poly.pdbx_seq_one_letter_code
_entity_poly.pdbx_strand_id
1 'polypeptide(L)'
;MVYILRKNVNGEIYYYANHSVRIGGKVRTVSHYLGKGPFSQSEIESLVKQKSQMILLEADFLKIFSKRLEYKEHILPSSFINIIERLKEINRIMAPFNKSYFEKFEENLRLRYVHGSTAIEGNTLSLRDAQLILEEDTPAGNTLREMHEILNYKDLFKLMRGYNGDINLKLILKIHEILMKNIDDENAGTLRNIDISISGSDYDPTPFPVLEDELGYLIDWYKEKKMDMFPVELACQFHQKFVEIHPFIDGNGRVSRELLNFILIKNNYPRIVIPFERRGVYLRCIDIGNSGDLTPFIIFMSGLLIEDSFRPVDLFFKQLKEKIKEETYSTDISNELDITMRDYEGILEIIKGMEGRIENLNLNELRKGKWK
;
A
#
# COMPACT_ATOMS: atom_id res chain seq x y z
N MET A 1 1.97 3.49 -30.50
CA MET A 1 1.66 2.24 -31.22
C MET A 1 2.96 1.57 -31.63
N VAL A 2 3.04 0.24 -31.61
CA VAL A 2 4.24 -0.48 -32.09
C VAL A 2 4.23 -0.48 -33.61
N TYR A 3 5.36 -0.19 -34.25
CA TYR A 3 5.51 -0.13 -35.71
C TYR A 3 6.78 -0.85 -36.17
N ILE A 4 6.84 -1.25 -37.43
CA ILE A 4 7.98 -1.98 -37.99
C ILE A 4 8.97 -1.01 -38.61
N LEU A 5 10.26 -1.21 -38.33
CA LEU A 5 11.37 -0.55 -39.01
C LEU A 5 12.15 -1.57 -39.82
N ARG A 6 12.33 -1.27 -41.11
CA ARG A 6 13.14 -2.07 -42.03
C ARG A 6 14.47 -1.34 -42.29
N LYS A 7 15.60 -2.00 -42.04
CA LYS A 7 16.95 -1.48 -42.36
C LYS A 7 17.62 -2.35 -43.41
N ASN A 8 18.19 -1.73 -44.44
CA ASN A 8 19.04 -2.40 -45.41
C ASN A 8 20.50 -2.12 -45.06
N VAL A 9 21.29 -3.17 -44.83
CA VAL A 9 22.72 -3.08 -44.55
C VAL A 9 23.43 -4.06 -45.48
N ASN A 10 24.28 -3.54 -46.36
CA ASN A 10 25.05 -4.34 -47.33
C ASN A 10 24.21 -5.32 -48.16
N GLY A 11 22.98 -4.94 -48.53
CA GLY A 11 22.07 -5.77 -49.33
C GLY A 11 21.20 -6.72 -48.51
N GLU A 12 21.41 -6.80 -47.19
CA GLU A 12 20.61 -7.62 -46.29
C GLU A 12 19.55 -6.79 -45.56
N ILE A 13 18.37 -7.37 -45.37
CA ILE A 13 17.22 -6.68 -44.77
C ILE A 13 17.02 -7.16 -43.33
N TYR A 14 17.08 -6.22 -42.40
CA TYR A 14 16.87 -6.42 -40.97
C TYR A 14 15.56 -5.77 -40.54
N TYR A 15 14.76 -6.49 -39.76
CA TYR A 15 13.47 -6.03 -39.27
C TYR A 15 13.52 -5.75 -37.76
N TYR A 16 12.87 -4.67 -37.34
CA TYR A 16 12.76 -4.27 -35.95
C TYR A 16 11.32 -3.89 -35.63
N ALA A 17 10.85 -4.23 -34.43
CA ALA A 17 9.62 -3.69 -33.87
C ALA A 17 9.97 -2.53 -32.94
N ASN A 18 9.40 -1.37 -33.22
CA ASN A 18 9.70 -0.12 -32.55
C ASN A 18 8.49 0.44 -31.82
N HIS A 19 8.74 1.10 -30.69
CA HIS A 19 7.77 1.95 -30.02
C HIS A 19 8.44 3.23 -29.54
N SER A 20 7.89 4.37 -29.95
CA SER A 20 8.39 5.67 -29.53
C SER A 20 7.62 6.15 -28.30
N VAL A 21 8.37 6.51 -27.26
CA VAL A 21 7.88 6.96 -25.95
C VAL A 21 8.47 8.32 -25.62
N ARG A 22 7.66 9.23 -25.06
CA ARG A 22 8.13 10.56 -24.65
C ARG A 22 8.48 10.55 -23.17
N ILE A 23 9.72 10.94 -22.85
CA ILE A 23 10.32 10.94 -21.52
C ILE A 23 11.02 12.28 -21.31
N GLY A 24 10.61 13.05 -20.29
CA GLY A 24 11.22 14.35 -19.98
C GLY A 24 11.28 15.31 -21.18
N GLY A 25 10.22 15.32 -21.99
CA GLY A 25 10.14 16.13 -23.22
C GLY A 25 10.84 15.55 -24.46
N LYS A 26 11.74 14.57 -24.31
CA LYS A 26 12.48 13.91 -25.40
C LYS A 26 11.79 12.62 -25.84
N VAL A 27 11.84 12.31 -27.14
CA VAL A 27 11.36 11.03 -27.68
C VAL A 27 12.50 10.01 -27.59
N ARG A 28 12.24 8.88 -26.95
CA ARG A 28 13.08 7.69 -27.00
C ARG A 28 12.35 6.61 -27.79
N THR A 29 13.08 5.77 -28.52
CA THR A 29 12.49 4.65 -29.26
C THR A 29 13.04 3.36 -28.67
N VAL A 30 12.12 2.53 -28.16
CA VAL A 30 12.38 1.13 -27.84
C VAL A 30 12.37 0.36 -29.16
N SER A 31 13.36 -0.50 -29.39
CA SER A 31 13.53 -1.25 -30.63
C SER A 31 13.95 -2.68 -30.34
N HIS A 32 13.14 -3.66 -30.74
CA HIS A 32 13.46 -5.09 -30.64
C HIS A 32 13.75 -5.66 -32.02
N TYR A 33 14.84 -6.40 -32.15
CA TYR A 33 15.19 -7.08 -33.41
C TYR A 33 14.26 -8.26 -33.67
N LEU A 34 13.68 -8.32 -34.88
CA LEU A 34 12.76 -9.38 -35.30
C LEU A 34 13.43 -10.45 -36.16
N GLY A 35 14.64 -10.20 -36.66
CA GLY A 35 15.37 -11.11 -37.51
C GLY A 35 15.75 -10.52 -38.87
N LYS A 36 16.50 -11.34 -39.61
CA LYS A 36 16.97 -11.05 -40.97
C LYS A 36 15.99 -11.70 -41.94
N GLY A 37 15.49 -10.91 -42.87
CA GLY A 37 14.51 -11.35 -43.85
C GLY A 37 15.11 -11.93 -45.13
N PRO A 38 14.26 -12.16 -46.15
CA PRO A 38 12.88 -11.65 -46.26
C PRO A 38 11.87 -12.38 -45.36
N PHE A 39 10.87 -11.63 -44.88
CA PHE A 39 9.68 -12.16 -44.19
C PHE A 39 8.44 -11.80 -45.02
N SER A 40 7.44 -12.68 -45.01
CA SER A 40 6.08 -12.38 -45.47
C SER A 40 5.36 -11.42 -44.51
N GLN A 41 4.30 -10.78 -44.99
CA GLN A 41 3.48 -9.88 -44.17
C GLN A 41 2.91 -10.58 -42.94
N SER A 42 2.46 -11.83 -43.07
CA SER A 42 1.94 -12.63 -41.96
C SER A 42 3.01 -13.01 -40.92
N GLU A 43 4.25 -13.29 -41.36
CA GLU A 43 5.37 -13.56 -40.45
C GLU A 43 5.72 -12.30 -39.65
N ILE A 44 5.76 -11.14 -40.31
CA ILE A 44 6.00 -9.85 -39.66
C ILE A 44 4.91 -9.53 -38.63
N GLU A 45 3.64 -9.71 -38.98
CA GLU A 45 2.52 -9.47 -38.06
C GLU A 45 2.57 -10.39 -36.84
N SER A 46 2.93 -11.66 -37.03
CA SER A 46 3.12 -12.63 -35.94
C SER A 46 4.26 -12.22 -35.01
N LEU A 47 5.43 -11.88 -35.57
CA LEU A 47 6.61 -11.44 -34.82
C LEU A 47 6.33 -10.15 -34.04
N VAL A 48 5.64 -9.18 -34.64
CA VAL A 48 5.21 -7.95 -33.96
C VAL A 48 4.26 -8.26 -32.83
N LYS A 49 3.27 -9.13 -33.03
CA LYS A 49 2.32 -9.51 -31.97
C LYS A 49 3.03 -10.16 -30.78
N GLN A 50 4.02 -11.01 -31.04
CA GLN A 50 4.83 -11.66 -29.99
C GLN A 50 5.67 -10.65 -29.19
N LYS A 51 6.29 -9.67 -29.84
CA LYS A 51 7.20 -8.71 -29.19
C LYS A 51 6.51 -7.44 -28.66
N SER A 52 5.31 -7.10 -29.15
CA SER A 52 4.62 -5.84 -28.82
C SER A 52 4.38 -5.67 -27.32
N GLN A 53 3.98 -6.73 -26.63
CA GLN A 53 3.72 -6.66 -25.20
C GLN A 53 4.97 -6.29 -24.39
N MET A 54 6.13 -6.87 -24.75
CA MET A 54 7.40 -6.56 -24.08
C MET A 54 7.90 -5.16 -24.42
N ILE A 55 7.79 -4.72 -25.68
CA ILE A 55 8.17 -3.37 -26.10
C ILE A 55 7.37 -2.30 -25.36
N LEU A 56 6.06 -2.51 -25.20
CA LEU A 56 5.19 -1.60 -24.46
C LEU A 56 5.54 -1.57 -22.96
N LEU A 57 5.80 -2.74 -22.37
CA LEU A 57 6.22 -2.85 -20.98
C LEU A 57 7.56 -2.13 -20.73
N GLU A 58 8.55 -2.32 -21.60
CA GLU A 58 9.84 -1.63 -21.52
C GLU A 58 9.69 -0.11 -21.69
N ALA A 59 8.82 0.35 -22.59
CA ALA A 59 8.50 1.77 -22.73
C ALA A 59 7.88 2.36 -21.44
N ASP A 60 7.02 1.61 -20.75
CA ASP A 60 6.43 2.04 -19.48
C ASP A 60 7.46 2.05 -18.35
N PHE A 61 8.35 1.06 -18.27
CA PHE A 61 9.48 1.09 -17.34
C PHE A 61 10.37 2.31 -17.52
N LEU A 62 10.70 2.68 -18.77
CA LEU A 62 11.49 3.88 -19.05
C LEU A 62 10.79 5.16 -18.56
N LYS A 63 9.45 5.24 -18.60
CA LYS A 63 8.70 6.35 -18.00
C LYS A 63 8.79 6.34 -16.48
N ILE A 64 8.66 5.16 -15.85
CA ILE A 64 8.70 5.02 -14.40
C ILE A 64 10.08 5.44 -13.87
N PHE A 65 11.16 4.89 -14.44
CA PHE A 65 12.53 5.16 -13.97
C PHE A 65 13.00 6.58 -14.24
N SER A 66 12.44 7.25 -15.26
CA SER A 66 12.74 8.66 -15.55
C SER A 66 11.97 9.65 -14.69
N LYS A 67 10.90 9.23 -14.02
CA LYS A 67 10.12 10.07 -13.13
C LYS A 67 10.85 10.19 -11.79
N ARG A 68 11.14 11.43 -11.38
CA ARG A 68 11.46 11.74 -9.98
C ARG A 68 10.24 12.42 -9.38
N LEU A 69 9.72 11.86 -8.31
CA LEU A 69 8.59 12.46 -7.60
C LEU A 69 9.15 13.29 -6.46
N GLU A 70 8.75 14.55 -6.45
CA GLU A 70 9.09 15.50 -5.39
C GLU A 70 7.79 15.82 -4.66
N TYR A 71 7.77 15.46 -3.38
CA TYR A 71 6.75 15.89 -2.45
C TYR A 71 7.30 17.11 -1.71
N LYS A 72 6.47 18.11 -1.44
CA LYS A 72 6.92 19.32 -0.73
C LYS A 72 7.13 19.04 0.75
N GLU A 73 6.33 18.13 1.30
CA GLU A 73 6.38 17.74 2.70
C GLU A 73 6.64 16.23 2.80
N HIS A 74 7.78 15.88 3.41
CA HIS A 74 8.09 14.50 3.77
C HIS A 74 9.14 14.40 4.88
N ILE A 75 9.06 13.33 5.67
CA ILE A 75 9.97 12.96 6.77
C ILE A 75 11.01 11.96 6.24
N LEU A 76 10.58 10.98 5.44
CA LEU A 76 11.48 9.98 4.89
C LEU A 76 12.46 10.60 3.88
N PRO A 77 13.68 10.04 3.75
CA PRO A 77 14.60 10.45 2.69
C PRO A 77 13.97 10.27 1.31
N SER A 78 14.25 11.17 0.38
CA SER A 78 13.70 11.10 -0.99
C SER A 78 14.06 9.79 -1.71
N SER A 79 15.18 9.14 -1.37
CA SER A 79 15.52 7.81 -1.88
C SER A 79 14.47 6.77 -1.50
N PHE A 80 14.02 6.77 -0.25
CA PHE A 80 13.00 5.85 0.26
C PHE A 80 11.66 6.05 -0.44
N ILE A 81 11.25 7.32 -0.55
CA ILE A 81 10.02 7.72 -1.23
C ILE A 81 10.04 7.27 -2.69
N ASN A 82 11.16 7.53 -3.40
CA ASN A 82 11.30 7.14 -4.80
C ASN A 82 11.16 5.63 -5.02
N ILE A 83 11.62 4.80 -4.08
CA ILE A 83 11.49 3.33 -4.19
C ILE A 83 10.03 2.92 -4.01
N ILE A 84 9.34 3.42 -2.97
CA ILE A 84 7.91 3.15 -2.77
C ILE A 84 7.08 3.60 -3.99
N GLU A 85 7.37 4.77 -4.54
CA GLU A 85 6.72 5.29 -5.74
C GLU A 85 6.94 4.42 -6.97
N ARG A 86 8.18 3.96 -7.18
CA ARG A 86 8.51 3.02 -8.25
C ARG A 86 7.73 1.72 -8.08
N LEU A 87 7.71 1.14 -6.88
CA LEU A 87 6.95 -0.08 -6.60
C LEU A 87 5.45 0.10 -6.86
N LYS A 88 4.87 1.24 -6.48
CA LYS A 88 3.47 1.58 -6.79
C LYS A 88 3.20 1.58 -8.29
N GLU A 89 4.02 2.29 -9.07
CA GLU A 89 3.82 2.39 -10.51
C GLU A 89 4.04 1.04 -11.21
N ILE A 90 5.01 0.27 -10.75
CA ILE A 90 5.30 -1.09 -11.24
C ILE A 90 4.13 -2.03 -10.94
N ASN A 91 3.62 -2.03 -9.71
CA ASN A 91 2.42 -2.76 -9.33
C ASN A 91 1.23 -2.42 -10.24
N ARG A 92 1.04 -1.14 -10.58
CA ARG A 92 -0.03 -0.68 -11.49
C ARG A 92 0.12 -1.23 -12.90
N ILE A 93 1.32 -1.17 -13.48
CA ILE A 93 1.53 -1.65 -14.86
C ILE A 93 1.50 -3.17 -14.95
N MET A 94 1.82 -3.89 -13.87
CA MET A 94 1.81 -5.35 -13.84
C MET A 94 0.41 -5.94 -13.74
N ALA A 95 -0.51 -5.27 -13.03
CA ALA A 95 -1.84 -5.81 -12.76
C ALA A 95 -2.59 -6.31 -14.02
N PRO A 96 -2.56 -5.61 -15.17
CA PRO A 96 -3.19 -6.09 -16.40
C PRO A 96 -2.55 -7.35 -17.02
N PHE A 97 -1.26 -7.60 -16.79
CA PHE A 97 -0.52 -8.72 -17.39
C PHE A 97 -0.86 -10.07 -16.74
N ASN A 98 -1.25 -10.06 -15.47
CA ASN A 98 -1.66 -11.25 -14.74
C ASN A 98 -2.89 -10.97 -13.87
N LYS A 99 -3.95 -10.48 -14.52
CA LYS A 99 -5.18 -10.01 -13.84
C LYS A 99 -5.70 -10.99 -12.79
N SER A 100 -5.81 -12.28 -13.12
CA SER A 100 -6.32 -13.30 -12.19
C SER A 100 -5.45 -13.47 -10.94
N TYR A 101 -4.12 -13.40 -11.07
CA TYR A 101 -3.22 -13.44 -9.92
C TYR A 101 -3.41 -12.23 -9.02
N PHE A 102 -3.49 -11.03 -9.61
CA PHE A 102 -3.65 -9.78 -8.87
C PHE A 102 -5.00 -9.68 -8.17
N GLU A 103 -6.08 -10.13 -8.80
CA GLU A 103 -7.41 -10.20 -8.18
C GLU A 103 -7.39 -11.12 -6.95
N LYS A 104 -6.84 -12.33 -7.09
CA LYS A 104 -6.68 -13.27 -5.97
C LYS A 104 -5.76 -12.73 -4.87
N PHE A 105 -4.70 -12.02 -5.24
CA PHE A 105 -3.79 -11.41 -4.29
C PHE A 105 -4.47 -10.29 -3.50
N GLU A 106 -5.28 -9.45 -4.17
CA GLU A 106 -6.07 -8.41 -3.51
C GLU A 106 -7.12 -9.01 -2.57
N GLU A 107 -7.80 -10.08 -2.97
CA GLU A 107 -8.72 -10.83 -2.10
C GLU A 107 -8.01 -11.38 -0.87
N ASN A 108 -6.82 -11.96 -1.03
CA ASN A 108 -6.01 -12.44 0.08
C ASN A 108 -5.56 -11.30 1.01
N LEU A 109 -5.15 -10.15 0.46
CA LEU A 109 -4.83 -8.96 1.25
C LEU A 109 -6.04 -8.46 2.06
N ARG A 110 -7.24 -8.46 1.47
CA ARG A 110 -8.47 -8.08 2.20
C ARG A 110 -8.74 -9.04 3.35
N LEU A 111 -8.67 -10.35 3.12
CA LEU A 111 -8.85 -11.35 4.16
C LEU A 111 -7.82 -11.18 5.30
N ARG A 112 -6.54 -11.07 4.96
CA ARG A 112 -5.47 -10.84 5.94
C ARG A 112 -5.65 -9.51 6.69
N TYR A 113 -6.12 -8.46 6.02
CA TYR A 113 -6.42 -7.18 6.64
C TYR A 113 -7.54 -7.29 7.68
N VAL A 114 -8.65 -7.96 7.35
CA VAL A 114 -9.76 -8.16 8.29
C VAL A 114 -9.27 -8.92 9.51
N HIS A 115 -8.65 -10.09 9.30
CA HIS A 115 -8.12 -10.91 10.39
C HIS A 115 -7.07 -10.16 11.24
N GLY A 116 -6.09 -9.49 10.62
CA GLY A 116 -5.08 -8.74 11.36
C GLY A 116 -5.69 -7.60 12.16
N SER A 117 -6.64 -6.86 11.57
CA SER A 117 -7.30 -5.74 12.23
C SER A 117 -8.16 -6.17 13.41
N THR A 118 -8.88 -7.29 13.34
CA THR A 118 -9.67 -7.79 14.47
C THR A 118 -8.80 -8.46 15.52
N ALA A 119 -7.79 -9.24 15.12
CA ALA A 119 -6.88 -9.92 16.04
C ALA A 119 -6.07 -8.93 16.90
N ILE A 120 -5.69 -7.76 16.36
CA ILE A 120 -5.03 -6.69 17.14
C ILE A 120 -5.89 -6.23 18.32
N GLU A 121 -7.21 -6.25 18.18
CA GLU A 121 -8.18 -5.89 19.23
C GLU A 121 -8.56 -7.08 20.13
N GLY A 122 -7.98 -8.26 19.92
CA GLY A 122 -8.18 -9.44 20.77
C GLY A 122 -9.14 -10.51 20.22
N ASN A 123 -9.63 -10.36 18.99
CA ASN A 123 -10.40 -11.41 18.32
C ASN A 123 -9.53 -12.67 18.15
N THR A 124 -10.06 -13.83 18.55
CA THR A 124 -9.30 -15.08 18.63
C THR A 124 -9.46 -15.99 17.41
N LEU A 125 -10.28 -15.58 16.44
CA LEU A 125 -10.57 -16.35 15.24
C LEU A 125 -9.34 -16.50 14.35
N SER A 126 -9.11 -17.72 13.84
CA SER A 126 -8.01 -17.94 12.92
C SER A 126 -8.27 -17.30 11.56
N LEU A 127 -7.22 -17.13 10.76
CA LEU A 127 -7.35 -16.66 9.37
C LEU A 127 -8.29 -17.55 8.54
N ARG A 128 -8.35 -18.86 8.86
CA ARG A 128 -9.24 -19.81 8.20
C ARG A 128 -10.70 -19.58 8.62
N ASP A 129 -10.95 -19.31 9.89
CA ASP A 129 -12.30 -18.97 10.37
C ASP A 129 -12.78 -17.66 9.74
N ALA A 130 -11.91 -16.65 9.70
CA ALA A 130 -12.20 -15.38 9.04
C ALA A 130 -12.57 -15.57 7.56
N GLN A 131 -11.89 -16.48 6.86
CA GLN A 131 -12.21 -16.81 5.48
C GLN A 131 -13.60 -17.42 5.36
N LEU A 132 -13.90 -18.45 6.15
CA LEU A 132 -15.20 -19.14 6.14
C LEU A 132 -16.35 -18.18 6.49
N ILE A 133 -16.14 -17.28 7.45
CA ILE A 133 -17.14 -16.28 7.83
C ILE A 133 -17.39 -15.29 6.69
N LEU A 134 -16.34 -14.82 6.02
CA LEU A 134 -16.49 -13.87 4.90
C LEU A 134 -17.15 -14.52 3.67
N GLU A 135 -16.83 -15.79 3.38
CA GLU A 135 -17.30 -16.52 2.19
C GLU A 135 -18.68 -17.17 2.37
N GLU A 136 -18.92 -17.82 3.51
CA GLU A 136 -20.04 -18.75 3.71
C GLU A 136 -21.01 -18.31 4.83
N ASP A 137 -20.70 -17.23 5.56
CA ASP A 137 -21.44 -16.79 6.76
C ASP A 137 -21.57 -17.92 7.82
N THR A 138 -20.66 -18.89 7.82
CA THR A 138 -20.72 -20.11 8.66
C THR A 138 -20.22 -19.84 10.09
N PRO A 139 -20.98 -20.20 11.13
CA PRO A 139 -20.50 -20.16 12.51
C PRO A 139 -19.49 -21.30 12.77
N ALA A 140 -18.21 -20.98 12.95
CA ALA A 140 -17.30 -21.82 13.72
C ALA A 140 -17.56 -21.54 15.21
N GLY A 141 -17.44 -22.53 16.11
CA GLY A 141 -17.88 -22.52 17.53
C GLY A 141 -17.31 -21.44 18.46
N ASN A 142 -17.50 -20.18 18.10
CA ASN A 142 -16.91 -18.96 18.63
C ASN A 142 -18.02 -17.99 19.08
N THR A 143 -17.64 -16.85 19.66
CA THR A 143 -18.64 -15.88 20.11
C THR A 143 -19.31 -15.18 18.92
N LEU A 144 -20.61 -14.89 19.03
CA LEU A 144 -21.34 -14.10 18.03
C LEU A 144 -20.70 -12.72 17.82
N ARG A 145 -20.12 -12.14 18.88
CA ARG A 145 -19.39 -10.87 18.82
C ARG A 145 -18.19 -10.95 17.87
N GLU A 146 -17.30 -11.92 18.06
CA GLU A 146 -16.10 -12.09 17.21
C GLU A 146 -16.47 -12.37 15.76
N MET A 147 -17.56 -13.10 15.52
CA MET A 147 -18.08 -13.29 14.16
C MET A 147 -18.54 -11.97 13.55
N HIS A 148 -19.30 -11.15 14.28
CA HIS A 148 -19.76 -9.84 13.79
C HIS A 148 -18.60 -8.88 13.51
N GLU A 149 -17.54 -8.91 14.31
CA GLU A 149 -16.33 -8.12 14.07
C GLU A 149 -15.71 -8.38 12.69
N ILE A 150 -15.81 -9.61 12.20
CA ILE A 150 -15.35 -9.99 10.85
C ILE A 150 -16.42 -9.67 9.79
N LEU A 151 -17.67 -10.05 10.03
CA LEU A 151 -18.76 -9.87 9.06
C LEU A 151 -18.99 -8.40 8.70
N ASN A 152 -18.83 -7.48 9.65
CA ASN A 152 -19.02 -6.06 9.44
C ASN A 152 -18.08 -5.50 8.34
N TYR A 153 -16.93 -6.12 8.10
CA TYR A 153 -16.05 -5.73 7.00
C TYR A 153 -16.66 -5.97 5.61
N LYS A 154 -17.62 -6.89 5.45
CA LYS A 154 -18.35 -7.09 4.17
C LYS A 154 -19.12 -5.81 3.80
N ASP A 155 -19.85 -5.27 4.76
CA ASP A 155 -20.61 -4.03 4.60
C ASP A 155 -19.68 -2.82 4.44
N LEU A 156 -18.55 -2.79 5.17
CA LEU A 156 -17.55 -1.73 5.05
C LEU A 156 -16.92 -1.70 3.66
N PHE A 157 -16.50 -2.85 3.12
CA PHE A 157 -15.93 -2.91 1.77
C PHE A 157 -16.96 -2.52 0.70
N LYS A 158 -18.23 -2.86 0.90
CA LYS A 158 -19.31 -2.42 0.02
C LYS A 158 -19.47 -0.90 0.05
N LEU A 159 -19.44 -0.28 1.24
CA LEU A 159 -19.46 1.18 1.39
C LEU A 159 -18.26 1.82 0.68
N MET A 160 -17.03 1.35 0.98
CA MET A 160 -15.80 1.92 0.42
C MET A 160 -15.75 1.81 -1.11
N ARG A 161 -16.22 0.70 -1.69
CA ARG A 161 -16.30 0.53 -3.16
C ARG A 161 -17.22 1.53 -3.84
N GLY A 162 -18.30 1.95 -3.16
CA GLY A 162 -19.25 2.94 -3.68
C GLY A 162 -18.90 4.39 -3.35
N TYR A 163 -17.90 4.63 -2.51
CA TYR A 163 -17.60 5.97 -1.98
C TYR A 163 -16.52 6.71 -2.79
N ASN A 164 -16.95 7.74 -3.51
CA ASN A 164 -16.05 8.59 -4.31
C ASN A 164 -15.60 9.87 -3.60
N GLY A 165 -16.23 10.22 -2.48
CA GLY A 165 -15.88 11.41 -1.69
C GLY A 165 -14.52 11.32 -1.02
N ASP A 166 -14.23 12.31 -0.18
CA ASP A 166 -13.02 12.38 0.63
C ASP A 166 -13.32 12.18 2.12
N ILE A 167 -12.30 12.15 2.99
CA ILE A 167 -12.52 12.04 4.44
C ILE A 167 -13.35 13.25 4.93
N ASN A 168 -14.42 12.94 5.66
CA ASN A 168 -15.25 13.90 6.37
C ASN A 168 -15.88 13.19 7.58
N LEU A 169 -16.46 13.97 8.50
CA LEU A 169 -17.05 13.44 9.73
C LEU A 169 -18.12 12.37 9.45
N LYS A 170 -19.00 12.59 8.45
CA LYS A 170 -20.02 11.62 8.07
C LYS A 170 -19.43 10.27 7.64
N LEU A 171 -18.33 10.27 6.89
CA LEU A 171 -17.63 9.04 6.53
C LEU A 171 -17.06 8.34 7.76
N ILE A 172 -16.40 9.09 8.65
CA ILE A 172 -15.80 8.55 9.89
C ILE A 172 -16.87 7.89 10.76
N LEU A 173 -17.97 8.60 11.03
CA LEU A 173 -19.09 8.06 11.79
C LEU A 173 -19.71 6.84 11.09
N LYS A 174 -19.84 6.86 9.77
CA LYS A 174 -20.42 5.73 9.03
C LYS A 174 -19.52 4.49 9.04
N ILE A 175 -18.20 4.66 8.96
CA ILE A 175 -17.24 3.56 9.10
C ILE A 175 -17.39 2.95 10.50
N HIS A 176 -17.42 3.79 11.54
CA HIS A 176 -17.61 3.34 12.91
C HIS A 176 -18.95 2.61 13.13
N GLU A 177 -20.05 3.18 12.62
CA GLU A 177 -21.39 2.58 12.67
C GLU A 177 -21.40 1.16 12.10
N ILE A 178 -20.79 0.97 10.92
CA ILE A 178 -20.72 -0.36 10.30
C ILE A 178 -19.84 -1.30 11.13
N LEU A 179 -18.67 -0.85 11.56
CA LEU A 179 -17.71 -1.69 12.29
C LEU A 179 -18.23 -2.15 13.66
N MET A 180 -19.10 -1.36 14.31
CA MET A 180 -19.65 -1.65 15.64
C MET A 180 -21.05 -2.29 15.62
N LYS A 181 -21.66 -2.43 14.46
CA LYS A 181 -22.99 -3.05 14.29
C LYS A 181 -23.03 -4.48 14.88
N ASN A 182 -24.05 -4.79 15.66
CA ASN A 182 -24.22 -6.05 16.42
C ASN A 182 -23.08 -6.36 17.42
N ILE A 183 -22.27 -5.36 17.79
CA ILE A 183 -21.20 -5.46 18.80
C ILE A 183 -21.48 -4.46 19.92
N ASP A 184 -21.75 -3.21 19.55
CA ASP A 184 -22.09 -2.11 20.43
C ASP A 184 -23.05 -1.15 19.69
N ASP A 185 -24.28 -1.59 19.48
CA ASP A 185 -25.28 -0.85 18.70
C ASP A 185 -25.68 0.49 19.35
N GLU A 186 -25.54 0.61 20.67
CA GLU A 186 -25.87 1.84 21.40
C GLU A 186 -24.90 2.99 21.07
N ASN A 187 -23.61 2.67 20.85
CA ASN A 187 -22.57 3.67 20.55
C ASN A 187 -22.13 3.66 19.07
N ALA A 188 -22.69 2.78 18.25
CA ALA A 188 -22.33 2.64 16.84
C ALA A 188 -22.56 3.97 16.08
N GLY A 189 -21.49 4.50 15.49
CA GLY A 189 -21.54 5.75 14.72
C GLY A 189 -21.73 7.04 15.53
N THR A 190 -21.60 7.00 16.86
CA THR A 190 -21.73 8.19 17.72
C THR A 190 -20.43 8.51 18.43
N LEU A 191 -20.06 9.79 18.47
CA LEU A 191 -18.94 10.25 19.31
C LEU A 191 -19.25 10.00 20.78
N ARG A 192 -18.23 9.70 21.58
CA ARG A 192 -18.41 9.52 23.02
C ARG A 192 -18.80 10.84 23.70
N ASN A 193 -19.59 10.73 24.75
CA ASN A 193 -20.04 11.85 25.59
C ASN A 193 -19.47 11.77 27.02
N ILE A 194 -18.45 10.95 27.22
CA ILE A 194 -17.73 10.76 28.48
C ILE A 194 -16.23 10.75 28.20
N ASP A 195 -15.45 11.07 29.22
CA ASP A 195 -14.00 10.86 29.19
C ASP A 195 -13.69 9.38 29.44
N ILE A 196 -12.64 8.90 28.80
CA ILE A 196 -12.19 7.51 28.84
C ILE A 196 -10.68 7.46 29.01
N SER A 197 -10.17 6.33 29.50
CA SER A 197 -8.75 6.02 29.49
C SER A 197 -8.45 4.94 28.45
N ILE A 198 -7.29 5.03 27.80
CA ILE A 198 -6.86 4.04 26.82
C ILE A 198 -6.17 2.90 27.57
N SER A 199 -6.75 1.70 27.52
CA SER A 199 -6.17 0.54 28.20
C SER A 199 -4.75 0.25 27.72
N GLY A 200 -3.79 0.23 28.66
CA GLY A 200 -2.39 -0.08 28.36
C GLY A 200 -1.58 1.10 27.81
N SER A 201 -2.14 2.31 27.79
CA SER A 201 -1.44 3.56 27.45
C SER A 201 -1.55 4.57 28.60
N ASP A 202 -0.51 5.36 28.81
CA ASP A 202 -0.51 6.50 29.75
C ASP A 202 -0.91 7.82 29.05
N TYR A 203 -1.37 7.74 27.79
CA TYR A 203 -1.80 8.90 27.01
C TYR A 203 -3.26 9.24 27.31
N ASP A 204 -3.50 10.49 27.72
CA ASP A 204 -4.84 11.01 27.95
C ASP A 204 -5.49 11.44 26.62
N PRO A 205 -6.63 10.84 26.21
CA PRO A 205 -7.30 11.23 24.99
C PRO A 205 -7.98 12.60 25.11
N THR A 206 -8.37 13.16 23.97
CA THR A 206 -9.04 14.46 23.90
C THR A 206 -10.31 14.51 24.78
N PRO A 207 -10.56 15.54 25.60
CA PRO A 207 -11.78 15.62 26.39
C PRO A 207 -13.06 15.56 25.53
N PHE A 208 -14.09 14.84 25.99
CA PHE A 208 -15.29 14.64 25.17
C PHE A 208 -15.99 15.92 24.66
N PRO A 209 -16.00 17.07 25.38
CA PRO A 209 -16.72 18.26 24.94
C PRO A 209 -16.18 18.92 23.66
N VAL A 210 -14.94 18.60 23.26
CA VAL A 210 -14.25 19.25 22.12
C VAL A 210 -13.99 18.29 20.95
N LEU A 211 -14.51 17.06 21.00
CA LEU A 211 -14.23 16.03 19.99
C LEU A 211 -14.62 16.43 18.56
N GLU A 212 -15.77 17.11 18.40
CA GLU A 212 -16.23 17.51 17.07
C GLU A 212 -15.32 18.57 16.45
N ASP A 213 -14.85 19.52 17.26
CA ASP A 213 -13.89 20.55 16.84
C ASP A 213 -12.54 19.94 16.47
N GLU A 214 -11.99 19.07 17.31
CA GLU A 214 -10.71 18.39 17.05
C GLU A 214 -10.74 17.50 15.80
N LEU A 215 -11.84 16.77 15.58
CA LEU A 215 -12.05 16.03 14.33
C LEU A 215 -12.17 16.98 13.13
N GLY A 216 -12.84 18.12 13.29
CA GLY A 216 -12.90 19.18 12.29
C GLY A 216 -11.51 19.66 11.88
N TYR A 217 -10.67 20.00 12.87
CA TYR A 217 -9.28 20.41 12.64
C TYR A 217 -8.44 19.33 11.96
N LEU A 218 -8.59 18.06 12.37
CA LEU A 218 -7.90 16.95 11.72
C LEU A 218 -8.30 16.79 10.25
N ILE A 219 -9.60 16.89 9.95
CA ILE A 219 -10.12 16.78 8.59
C ILE A 219 -9.62 17.94 7.72
N ASP A 220 -9.58 19.16 8.24
CA ASP A 220 -9.10 20.32 7.50
C ASP A 220 -7.59 20.27 7.28
N TRP A 221 -6.81 19.84 8.28
CA TRP A 221 -5.39 19.54 8.11
C TRP A 221 -5.15 18.51 7.01
N TYR A 222 -5.93 17.42 6.97
CA TYR A 222 -5.83 16.41 5.92
C TYR A 222 -6.09 17.00 4.52
N LYS A 223 -7.12 17.84 4.37
CA LYS A 223 -7.44 18.49 3.09
C LYS A 223 -6.32 19.43 2.62
N GLU A 224 -5.66 20.13 3.55
CA GLU A 224 -4.52 20.98 3.26
C GLU A 224 -3.33 20.15 2.78
N LYS A 225 -2.98 19.07 3.51
CA LYS A 225 -1.75 18.31 3.27
C LYS A 225 -1.82 17.32 2.11
N LYS A 226 -3.01 16.84 1.72
CA LYS A 226 -3.16 15.71 0.78
C LYS A 226 -2.55 15.88 -0.61
N MET A 227 -2.32 17.12 -1.05
CA MET A 227 -1.73 17.40 -2.37
C MET A 227 -0.21 17.53 -2.34
N ASP A 228 0.36 17.83 -1.17
CA ASP A 228 1.76 18.24 -1.03
C ASP A 228 2.60 17.23 -0.23
N MET A 229 1.98 16.48 0.68
CA MET A 229 2.63 15.48 1.52
C MET A 229 2.70 14.11 0.86
N PHE A 230 3.77 13.37 1.11
CA PHE A 230 3.89 11.99 0.66
C PHE A 230 2.73 11.12 1.23
N PRO A 231 1.94 10.39 0.40
CA PRO A 231 0.70 9.76 0.86
C PRO A 231 0.84 8.73 1.98
N VAL A 232 1.97 8.00 2.05
CA VAL A 232 2.19 7.02 3.13
C VAL A 232 2.38 7.73 4.46
N GLU A 233 3.10 8.85 4.47
CA GLU A 233 3.29 9.67 5.67
C GLU A 233 2.00 10.38 6.06
N LEU A 234 1.26 10.93 5.10
CA LEU A 234 -0.07 11.51 5.33
C LEU A 234 -1.00 10.51 6.02
N ALA A 235 -1.01 9.26 5.54
CA ALA A 235 -1.83 8.20 6.11
C ALA A 235 -1.41 7.84 7.55
N CYS A 236 -0.10 7.77 7.81
CA CYS A 236 0.44 7.50 9.15
C CYS A 236 0.17 8.66 10.13
N GLN A 237 0.36 9.90 9.69
CA GLN A 237 0.09 11.09 10.51
C GLN A 237 -1.40 11.24 10.81
N PHE A 238 -2.27 11.01 9.82
CA PHE A 238 -3.71 11.00 10.03
C PHE A 238 -4.12 9.93 11.05
N HIS A 239 -3.59 8.72 10.90
CA HIS A 239 -3.82 7.63 11.84
C HIS A 239 -3.43 8.00 13.27
N GLN A 240 -2.21 8.50 13.45
CA GLN A 240 -1.69 8.90 14.75
C GLN A 240 -2.60 9.95 15.41
N LYS A 241 -2.88 11.05 14.70
CA LYS A 241 -3.75 12.13 15.20
C LYS A 241 -5.17 11.65 15.53
N PHE A 242 -5.72 10.73 14.74
CA PHE A 242 -7.03 10.16 15.01
C PHE A 242 -7.04 9.30 16.29
N VAL A 243 -6.00 8.50 16.51
CA VAL A 243 -5.86 7.68 17.72
C VAL A 243 -5.65 8.54 18.98
N GLU A 244 -4.94 9.66 18.85
CA GLU A 244 -4.78 10.68 19.91
C GLU A 244 -6.12 11.33 20.30
N ILE A 245 -6.96 11.67 19.31
CA ILE A 245 -8.31 12.20 19.57
C ILE A 245 -9.18 11.16 20.29
N HIS A 246 -9.11 9.89 19.84
CA HIS A 246 -9.86 8.77 20.41
C HIS A 246 -11.38 9.05 20.55
N PRO A 247 -12.08 9.32 19.44
CA PRO A 247 -13.43 9.91 19.47
C PRO A 247 -14.56 8.96 19.89
N PHE A 248 -14.34 7.65 19.92
CA PHE A 248 -15.36 6.64 20.21
C PHE A 248 -15.10 5.92 21.54
N ILE A 249 -16.13 5.27 22.09
CA ILE A 249 -16.01 4.42 23.29
C ILE A 249 -15.14 3.19 23.01
N ASP A 250 -15.35 2.53 21.88
CA ASP A 250 -14.58 1.39 21.37
C ASP A 250 -14.45 1.54 19.84
N GLY A 251 -13.64 0.72 19.17
CA GLY A 251 -13.54 0.68 17.71
C GLY A 251 -12.53 1.66 17.11
N ASN A 252 -11.91 2.53 17.92
CA ASN A 252 -10.96 3.56 17.47
C ASN A 252 -9.81 2.98 16.64
N GLY A 253 -9.20 1.88 17.09
CA GLY A 253 -8.11 1.22 16.36
C GLY A 253 -8.55 0.66 15.01
N ARG A 254 -9.77 0.08 14.92
CA ARG A 254 -10.31 -0.45 13.66
C ARG A 254 -10.60 0.67 12.66
N VAL A 255 -11.18 1.77 13.14
CA VAL A 255 -11.47 2.96 12.32
C VAL A 255 -10.18 3.63 11.86
N SER A 256 -9.18 3.80 12.74
CA SER A 256 -7.91 4.44 12.38
C SER A 256 -7.18 3.67 11.28
N ARG A 257 -7.14 2.33 11.37
CA ARG A 257 -6.52 1.47 10.35
C ARG A 257 -7.29 1.48 9.03
N GLU A 258 -8.62 1.60 9.05
CA GLU A 258 -9.38 1.76 7.80
C GLU A 258 -9.14 3.14 7.18
N LEU A 259 -9.11 4.23 7.97
CA LEU A 259 -8.84 5.58 7.46
C LEU A 259 -7.42 5.71 6.88
N LEU A 260 -6.42 5.08 7.52
CA LEU A 260 -5.07 4.95 6.97
C LEU A 260 -5.13 4.29 5.58
N ASN A 261 -5.79 3.14 5.47
CA ASN A 261 -5.90 2.42 4.20
C ASN A 261 -6.74 3.16 3.17
N PHE A 262 -7.75 3.93 3.59
CA PHE A 262 -8.52 4.79 2.70
C PHE A 262 -7.64 5.82 2.01
N ILE A 263 -6.75 6.48 2.76
CA ILE A 263 -5.80 7.47 2.21
C ILE A 263 -4.85 6.80 1.22
N LEU A 264 -4.34 5.61 1.54
CA LEU A 264 -3.46 4.85 0.65
C LEU A 264 -4.16 4.45 -0.65
N ILE A 265 -5.34 3.85 -0.56
CA ILE A 265 -6.11 3.37 -1.72
C ILE A 265 -6.52 4.53 -2.62
N LYS A 266 -6.94 5.67 -2.06
CA LYS A 266 -7.21 6.91 -2.84
C LYS A 266 -5.99 7.40 -3.63
N ASN A 267 -4.79 7.11 -3.13
CA ASN A 267 -3.52 7.46 -3.77
C ASN A 267 -2.91 6.30 -4.60
N ASN A 268 -3.71 5.30 -4.95
CA ASN A 268 -3.34 4.12 -5.75
C ASN A 268 -2.30 3.21 -5.11
N TYR A 269 -2.21 3.20 -3.78
CA TYR A 269 -1.43 2.21 -3.05
C TYR A 269 -2.27 0.97 -2.72
N PRO A 270 -1.64 -0.21 -2.61
CA PRO A 270 -2.30 -1.36 -2.03
C PRO A 270 -2.58 -1.14 -0.54
N ARG A 271 -3.48 -1.96 0.00
CA ARG A 271 -3.85 -1.95 1.41
C ARG A 271 -2.71 -2.49 2.27
N ILE A 272 -2.37 -1.81 3.36
CA ILE A 272 -1.45 -2.32 4.37
C ILE A 272 -2.19 -3.28 5.32
N VAL A 273 -1.54 -4.41 5.59
CA VAL A 273 -1.92 -5.39 6.59
C VAL A 273 -0.93 -5.30 7.75
N ILE A 274 -1.46 -5.16 8.97
CA ILE A 274 -0.66 -5.33 10.19
C ILE A 274 -0.95 -6.73 10.72
N PRO A 275 -0.03 -7.69 10.56
CA PRO A 275 -0.23 -9.05 11.07
C PRO A 275 -0.20 -9.05 12.61
N PHE A 276 -0.94 -9.97 13.23
CA PHE A 276 -1.08 -10.02 14.70
C PHE A 276 0.28 -10.20 15.41
N GLU A 277 1.19 -10.94 14.79
CA GLU A 277 2.55 -11.18 15.28
C GLU A 277 3.33 -9.87 15.43
N ARG A 278 3.02 -8.86 14.63
CA ARG A 278 3.66 -7.53 14.69
C ARG A 278 2.87 -6.51 15.52
N ARG A 279 1.81 -6.92 16.24
CA ARG A 279 1.00 -6.06 17.13
C ARG A 279 1.86 -5.30 18.14
N GLY A 280 2.83 -5.96 18.76
CA GLY A 280 3.70 -5.33 19.76
C GLY A 280 4.54 -4.18 19.19
N VAL A 281 5.08 -4.35 17.99
CA VAL A 281 5.84 -3.30 17.29
C VAL A 281 4.93 -2.15 16.91
N TYR A 282 3.75 -2.47 16.36
CA TYR A 282 2.73 -1.48 16.00
C TYR A 282 2.34 -0.59 17.19
N LEU A 283 2.00 -1.18 18.34
CA LEU A 283 1.62 -0.41 19.52
C LEU A 283 2.77 0.45 20.06
N ARG A 284 3.99 -0.10 20.10
CA ARG A 284 5.17 0.70 20.49
C ARG A 284 5.43 1.88 19.55
N CYS A 285 5.18 1.72 18.25
CA CYS A 285 5.29 2.84 17.30
C CYS A 285 4.30 3.97 17.61
N ILE A 286 3.08 3.63 18.02
CA ILE A 286 2.07 4.62 18.44
C ILE A 286 2.53 5.33 19.72
N ASP A 287 3.06 4.58 20.70
CA ASP A 287 3.57 5.17 21.94
C ASP A 287 4.75 6.13 21.70
N ILE A 288 5.66 5.78 20.78
CA ILE A 288 6.75 6.67 20.35
C ILE A 288 6.16 7.91 19.64
N GLY A 289 5.15 7.70 18.78
CA GLY A 289 4.42 8.76 18.09
C GLY A 289 3.78 9.77 19.04
N ASN A 290 3.14 9.28 20.11
CA ASN A 290 2.56 10.10 21.18
C ASN A 290 3.62 10.96 21.89
N SER A 291 4.89 10.52 21.86
CA SER A 291 6.04 11.27 22.41
C SER A 291 6.64 12.28 21.41
N GLY A 292 6.10 12.37 20.20
CA GLY A 292 6.45 13.36 19.17
C GLY A 292 7.33 12.85 18.03
N ASP A 293 7.72 11.57 18.00
CA ASP A 293 8.49 10.99 16.89
C ASP A 293 7.68 9.94 16.11
N LEU A 294 7.17 10.33 14.95
CA LEU A 294 6.41 9.44 14.07
C LEU A 294 7.29 8.61 13.14
N THR A 295 8.59 8.88 13.08
CA THR A 295 9.50 8.23 12.14
C THR A 295 9.46 6.69 12.24
N PRO A 296 9.46 6.08 13.44
CA PRO A 296 9.37 4.62 13.58
C PRO A 296 8.06 4.06 13.02
N PHE A 297 6.93 4.74 13.27
CA PHE A 297 5.64 4.32 12.74
C PHE A 297 5.61 4.38 11.21
N ILE A 298 6.11 5.49 10.62
CA ILE A 298 6.17 5.67 9.17
C ILE A 298 7.03 4.60 8.50
N ILE A 299 8.23 4.33 9.05
CA ILE A 299 9.12 3.31 8.48
C ILE A 299 8.49 1.92 8.64
N PHE A 300 7.86 1.62 9.78
CA PHE A 300 7.22 0.33 10.02
C PHE A 300 6.08 0.08 9.03
N MET A 301 5.17 1.05 8.88
CA MET A 301 4.07 0.95 7.91
C MET A 301 4.57 0.89 6.46
N SER A 302 5.60 1.67 6.12
CA SER A 302 6.26 1.58 4.81
C SER A 302 6.87 0.19 4.58
N GLY A 303 7.41 -0.43 5.62
CA GLY A 303 7.94 -1.79 5.54
C GLY A 303 6.88 -2.83 5.29
N LEU A 304 5.75 -2.78 6.00
CA LEU A 304 4.60 -3.66 5.73
C LEU A 304 4.08 -3.49 4.29
N LEU A 305 4.07 -2.26 3.79
CA LEU A 305 3.68 -1.97 2.42
C LEU A 305 4.62 -2.67 1.42
N ILE A 306 5.93 -2.61 1.65
CA ILE A 306 6.95 -3.20 0.77
C ILE A 306 6.98 -4.73 0.88
N GLU A 307 7.03 -5.28 2.09
CA GLU A 307 7.15 -6.72 2.37
C GLU A 307 5.91 -7.51 1.96
N ASP A 308 4.73 -7.01 2.35
CA ASP A 308 3.48 -7.73 2.16
C ASP A 308 2.73 -7.22 0.94
N SER A 309 2.50 -5.92 0.87
CA SER A 309 1.52 -5.36 -0.08
C SER A 309 2.06 -5.25 -1.51
N PHE A 310 3.38 -5.08 -1.66
CA PHE A 310 4.09 -5.10 -2.94
C PHE A 310 4.77 -6.44 -3.26
N ARG A 311 4.51 -7.51 -2.51
CA ARG A 311 5.03 -8.85 -2.80
C ARG A 311 4.84 -9.34 -4.25
N PRO A 312 3.73 -9.03 -4.96
CA PRO A 312 3.59 -9.35 -6.38
C PRO A 312 4.71 -8.79 -7.25
N VAL A 313 5.21 -7.60 -6.90
CA VAL A 313 6.27 -6.88 -7.61
C VAL A 313 7.58 -7.67 -7.56
N ASP A 314 7.95 -8.23 -6.41
CA ASP A 314 9.13 -9.10 -6.27
C ASP A 314 9.05 -10.34 -7.16
N LEU A 315 7.91 -11.03 -7.16
CA LEU A 315 7.70 -12.22 -8.00
C LEU A 315 7.78 -11.90 -9.49
N PHE A 316 7.17 -10.80 -9.91
CA PHE A 316 7.25 -10.36 -11.29
C PHE A 316 8.66 -9.94 -11.69
N PHE A 317 9.40 -9.26 -10.82
CA PHE A 317 10.77 -8.88 -11.13
C PHE A 317 11.66 -10.10 -11.34
N LYS A 318 11.50 -11.14 -10.52
CA LYS A 318 12.21 -12.42 -10.70
C LYS A 318 11.91 -13.05 -12.05
N GLN A 319 10.62 -13.16 -12.41
CA GLN A 319 10.18 -13.69 -13.72
C GLN A 319 10.64 -12.83 -14.89
N LEU A 320 10.56 -11.52 -14.76
CA LEU A 320 10.97 -10.56 -15.78
C LEU A 320 12.47 -10.66 -16.03
N LYS A 321 13.29 -10.79 -14.98
CA LYS A 321 14.74 -10.97 -15.11
C LYS A 321 15.11 -12.26 -15.85
N GLU A 322 14.41 -13.36 -15.58
CA GLU A 322 14.61 -14.61 -16.32
C GLU A 322 14.32 -14.41 -17.81
N LYS A 323 13.18 -13.82 -18.13
CA LYS A 323 12.81 -13.49 -19.52
C LYS A 323 13.79 -12.50 -20.17
N ILE A 324 14.33 -11.55 -19.38
CA ILE A 324 15.31 -10.57 -19.85
C ILE A 324 16.61 -11.23 -20.29
N LYS A 325 17.07 -12.26 -19.56
CA LYS A 325 18.28 -13.01 -19.94
C LYS A 325 18.11 -13.75 -21.27
N GLU A 326 16.89 -14.16 -21.60
CA GLU A 326 16.61 -14.94 -22.80
C GLU A 326 16.50 -14.09 -24.08
N GLU A 327 16.01 -12.85 -24.02
CA GLU A 327 15.65 -12.09 -25.24
C GLU A 327 16.52 -10.86 -25.58
N THR A 328 17.74 -10.73 -25.04
CA THR A 328 18.74 -9.68 -25.42
C THR A 328 18.19 -8.24 -25.32
N TYR A 329 17.78 -7.83 -24.12
CA TYR A 329 17.14 -6.53 -23.87
C TYR A 329 18.12 -5.35 -23.85
N SER A 330 17.56 -4.13 -23.84
CA SER A 330 18.32 -2.90 -23.60
C SER A 330 19.07 -3.00 -22.25
N THR A 331 20.39 -2.80 -22.30
CA THR A 331 21.27 -2.76 -21.12
C THR A 331 20.78 -1.76 -20.07
N ASP A 332 20.17 -0.66 -20.51
CA ASP A 332 19.69 0.40 -19.63
C ASP A 332 18.58 -0.08 -18.68
N ILE A 333 17.67 -0.93 -19.16
CA ILE A 333 16.53 -1.40 -18.36
C ILE A 333 16.96 -2.50 -17.41
N SER A 334 17.84 -3.39 -17.86
CA SER A 334 18.42 -4.39 -16.96
C SER A 334 19.11 -3.70 -15.79
N ASN A 335 19.91 -2.67 -16.06
CA ASN A 335 20.59 -1.90 -15.02
C ASN A 335 19.63 -1.19 -14.06
N GLU A 336 18.59 -0.52 -14.57
CA GLU A 336 17.60 0.17 -13.71
C GLU A 336 16.77 -0.81 -12.86
N LEU A 337 16.46 -1.99 -13.40
CA LEU A 337 15.81 -3.07 -12.65
C LEU A 337 16.73 -3.60 -11.55
N ASP A 338 18.02 -3.80 -11.84
CA ASP A 338 19.01 -4.22 -10.85
C ASP A 338 19.18 -3.20 -9.73
N ILE A 339 19.26 -1.91 -10.08
CA ILE A 339 19.30 -0.81 -9.10
C ILE A 339 18.04 -0.82 -8.25
N THR A 340 16.86 -0.89 -8.87
CA THR A 340 15.57 -0.88 -8.14
C THR A 340 15.47 -2.06 -7.17
N MET A 341 15.93 -3.25 -7.57
CA MET A 341 15.95 -4.44 -6.70
C MET A 341 16.94 -4.31 -5.55
N ARG A 342 18.16 -3.82 -5.81
CA ARG A 342 19.15 -3.59 -4.75
C ARG A 342 18.65 -2.56 -3.74
N ASP A 343 18.05 -1.48 -4.22
CA ASP A 343 17.52 -0.42 -3.38
C ASP A 343 16.31 -0.91 -2.55
N TYR A 344 15.46 -1.76 -3.14
CA TYR A 344 14.38 -2.48 -2.46
C TYR A 344 14.92 -3.39 -1.33
N GLU A 345 15.93 -4.21 -1.61
CA GLU A 345 16.57 -5.10 -0.63
C GLU A 345 17.20 -4.31 0.53
N GLY A 346 17.91 -3.22 0.21
CA GLY A 346 18.51 -2.35 1.22
C GLY A 346 17.48 -1.70 2.15
N ILE A 347 16.31 -1.31 1.62
CA ILE A 347 15.21 -0.81 2.46
C ILE A 347 14.66 -1.90 3.38
N LEU A 348 14.48 -3.11 2.87
CA LEU A 348 14.00 -4.24 3.69
C LEU A 348 14.96 -4.55 4.86
N GLU A 349 16.26 -4.46 4.63
CA GLU A 349 17.25 -4.61 5.70
C GLU A 349 17.13 -3.50 6.76
N ILE A 350 16.92 -2.25 6.35
CA ILE A 350 16.70 -1.12 7.26
C ILE A 350 15.44 -1.34 8.10
N ILE A 351 14.34 -1.77 7.48
CA ILE A 351 13.08 -2.07 8.16
C ILE A 351 13.29 -3.16 9.22
N LYS A 352 13.87 -4.30 8.83
CA LYS A 352 14.15 -5.41 9.76
C LYS A 352 15.04 -4.98 10.93
N GLY A 353 16.07 -4.19 10.65
CA GLY A 353 16.96 -3.64 11.68
C GLY A 353 16.22 -2.71 12.65
N MET A 354 15.29 -1.90 12.14
CA MET A 354 14.48 -1.00 12.96
C MET A 354 13.44 -1.77 13.79
N GLU A 355 12.75 -2.74 13.21
CA GLU A 355 11.78 -3.57 13.92
C GLU A 355 12.45 -4.30 15.08
N GLY A 356 13.62 -4.91 14.85
CA GLY A 356 14.40 -5.52 15.92
C GLY A 356 14.80 -4.54 17.03
N ARG A 357 15.09 -3.27 16.69
CA ARG A 357 15.33 -2.23 17.72
C ARG A 357 14.06 -1.92 18.50
N ILE A 358 12.93 -1.74 17.82
CA ILE A 358 11.64 -1.42 18.45
C ILE A 358 11.18 -2.58 19.34
N GLU A 359 11.40 -3.83 18.95
CA GLU A 359 11.09 -5.00 19.76
C GLU A 359 11.87 -5.06 21.07
N ASN A 360 13.13 -4.63 21.04
CA ASN A 360 14.02 -4.64 22.21
C ASN A 360 13.93 -3.37 23.06
N LEU A 361 13.08 -2.39 22.71
CA LEU A 361 12.92 -1.17 23.50
C LEU A 361 12.29 -1.44 24.85
N ASN A 362 12.98 -0.99 25.90
CA ASN A 362 12.39 -0.90 27.23
C ASN A 362 11.41 0.28 27.28
N LEU A 363 10.12 -0.01 27.53
CA LEU A 363 9.06 1.00 27.64
C LEU A 363 9.39 2.10 28.68
N ASN A 364 10.12 1.77 29.74
CA ASN A 364 10.55 2.74 30.75
C ASN A 364 11.66 3.70 30.27
N GLU A 365 12.43 3.32 29.25
CA GLU A 365 13.45 4.18 28.63
C GLU A 365 12.84 5.08 27.56
N LEU A 366 11.86 4.54 26.83
CA LEU A 366 11.01 5.26 25.89
C LEU A 366 10.28 6.44 26.59
N ARG A 367 9.67 6.16 27.74
CA ARG A 367 9.03 7.16 28.62
C ARG A 367 9.97 8.24 29.15
N LYS A 368 11.30 8.04 29.09
CA LYS A 368 12.31 9.02 29.53
C LYS A 368 12.88 9.86 28.37
N GLY A 369 12.29 9.77 27.16
CA GLY A 369 12.76 10.50 25.99
C GLY A 369 14.14 10.06 25.50
N LYS A 370 14.58 8.84 25.86
CA LYS A 370 15.89 8.28 25.45
C LYS A 370 15.84 7.59 24.09
N TRP A 371 14.90 7.98 23.24
CA TRP A 371 14.86 7.56 21.85
C TRP A 371 15.55 8.62 20.99
N LYS A 372 16.85 8.45 20.78
CA LYS A 372 17.63 9.16 19.75
C LYS A 372 18.64 8.22 19.12
#